data_AF-A0A8H5HWZ3-F1
#
_entry.id   AF-A0A8H5HWZ3-F1
#
_cell.length_a   1.000
_cell.length_b   1.000
_cell.length_c   1.000
_cell.angle_alpha   90.00
_cell.angle_beta   90.00
_cell.angle_gamma   90.00
#
_symmetry.space_group_name_H-M   'P 1'
#
loop_
_entity.id
_entity.type
_entity.pdbx_description
1 polymer ?
#
loop_
_entity_poly.entity_id
_entity_poly.type
_entity_poly.pdbx_seq_one_letter_code
_entity_poly.pdbx_strand_id
1 'polypeptide(L)'
;MLFARSLARRPHHARHFTQYANQAFLDLAIALPYAPHWPAYSATIILVTVAARVVVLPAVFWSTRRQLRYERHVLPVLGQLKPVIMHEEAILMQKEGLLADKEKRAKIHAQRCRDILKAKRKELASIHSCSPVTTALIPIVPQVPLFVAMTMMFARLAADPTCPFDSESFLTLTTLNHPDPTFTLPVILGLVTMANVESSQWVLNPEEKAALKESEKQMAANVEKSGDKWTKAKLNLRSKLKDSMRILSILRIGLASIAPE
;
A
#
# COMPACT_ATOMS: atom_id res chain seq x y z
N MET A 1 4.29 46.72 -13.36
CA MET A 1 3.90 46.40 -11.97
C MET A 1 2.38 46.45 -11.89
N LEU A 2 1.71 45.32 -11.66
CA LEU A 2 0.31 45.15 -11.21
C LEU A 2 -0.28 43.87 -11.83
N PHE A 3 0.11 42.68 -11.36
CA PHE A 3 -0.67 41.44 -11.55
C PHE A 3 -0.06 40.33 -10.66
N ALA A 4 -0.24 40.44 -9.34
CA ALA A 4 0.12 39.36 -8.41
C ALA A 4 -0.57 39.53 -7.04
N ARG A 5 -1.91 39.62 -7.01
CA ARG A 5 -2.67 39.63 -5.74
C ARG A 5 -4.10 39.14 -5.95
N SER A 6 -4.25 37.88 -6.34
CA SER A 6 -5.55 37.20 -6.29
C SER A 6 -5.36 35.71 -6.50
N LEU A 7 -5.34 34.95 -5.38
CA LEU A 7 -5.94 33.62 -5.22
C LEU A 7 -5.26 32.87 -4.05
N ALA A 8 -5.58 33.29 -2.84
CA ALA A 8 -5.43 32.43 -1.66
C ALA A 8 -6.59 32.71 -0.70
N ARG A 9 -7.84 32.51 -1.15
CA ARG A 9 -8.96 32.33 -0.23
C ARG A 9 -8.75 31.00 0.48
N ARG A 10 -8.09 31.04 1.65
CA ARG A 10 -8.02 29.90 2.56
C ARG A 10 -9.45 29.60 3.04
N PRO A 11 -9.93 28.34 2.99
CA PRO A 11 -11.28 28.02 3.43
C PRO A 11 -11.38 28.21 4.96
N HIS A 12 -12.19 29.17 5.41
CA HIS A 12 -12.42 29.44 6.84
C HIS A 12 -12.95 28.20 7.59
N HIS A 13 -13.75 27.36 6.94
CA HIS A 13 -14.32 26.14 7.55
C HIS A 13 -13.27 25.09 7.97
N ALA A 14 -12.16 24.96 7.23
CA ALA A 14 -11.12 23.99 7.57
C ALA A 14 -10.36 24.37 8.85
N ARG A 15 -10.34 25.66 9.23
CA ARG A 15 -9.70 26.10 10.48
C ARG A 15 -10.53 25.73 11.71
N HIS A 16 -11.84 25.95 11.66
CA HIS A 16 -12.74 25.62 12.76
C HIS A 16 -12.78 24.11 13.05
N PHE A 17 -12.84 23.27 12.01
CA PHE A 17 -12.82 21.81 12.19
C PHE A 17 -11.55 21.33 12.92
N THR A 18 -10.37 21.79 12.47
CA THR A 18 -9.11 21.40 13.11
C THR A 18 -8.98 21.92 14.54
N GLN A 19 -9.49 23.12 14.84
CA GLN A 19 -9.45 23.66 16.20
C GLN A 19 -10.34 22.86 17.15
N TYR A 20 -11.54 22.51 16.69
CA TYR A 20 -12.46 21.66 17.45
C TYR A 20 -11.86 20.26 17.68
N ALA A 21 -11.29 19.64 16.64
CA ALA A 21 -10.64 18.34 16.76
C ALA A 21 -9.44 18.37 17.73
N ASN A 22 -8.63 19.43 17.69
CA ASN A 22 -7.50 19.64 18.60
C ASN A 22 -7.97 19.77 20.06
N GLN A 23 -8.99 20.60 20.31
CA GLN A 23 -9.55 20.78 21.66
C GLN A 23 -10.18 19.48 22.18
N ALA A 24 -10.99 18.82 21.35
CA ALA A 24 -11.59 17.54 21.71
C ALA A 24 -10.54 16.46 22.02
N PHE A 25 -9.40 16.46 21.31
CA PHE A 25 -8.29 15.56 21.61
C PHE A 25 -7.63 15.86 22.97
N LEU A 26 -7.37 17.13 23.27
CA LEU A 26 -6.77 17.54 24.55
C LEU A 26 -7.71 17.27 25.73
N ASP A 27 -9.01 17.59 25.57
CA ASP A 27 -10.04 17.30 26.57
C ASP A 27 -10.17 15.80 26.82
N LEU A 28 -10.13 14.99 25.76
CA LEU A 28 -10.17 13.53 25.87
C LEU A 28 -8.96 12.98 26.63
N ALA A 29 -7.78 13.53 26.39
CA ALA A 29 -6.55 13.09 27.05
C ALA A 29 -6.59 13.31 28.57
N ILE A 30 -7.22 14.41 29.01
CA ILE A 30 -7.37 14.74 30.43
C ILE A 30 -8.55 13.98 31.06
N ALA A 31 -9.61 13.74 30.30
CA ALA A 31 -10.82 13.07 30.78
C ALA A 31 -10.65 11.56 30.97
N LEU A 32 -9.70 10.93 30.28
CA LEU A 32 -9.43 9.50 30.41
C LEU A 32 -8.70 9.20 31.73
N PRO A 33 -9.16 8.20 32.52
CA PRO A 33 -8.55 7.86 33.79
C PRO A 33 -7.26 7.04 33.56
N TYR A 34 -6.20 7.72 33.13
CA TYR A 34 -4.88 7.12 33.01
C TYR A 34 -4.24 6.92 34.39
N ALA A 35 -3.39 5.90 34.51
CA ALA A 35 -2.59 5.73 35.71
C ALA A 35 -1.60 6.91 35.83
N PRO A 36 -1.26 7.39 37.05
CA PRO A 36 -0.47 8.61 37.24
C PRO A 36 0.94 8.60 36.62
N HIS A 37 1.44 7.42 36.24
CA HIS A 37 2.76 7.22 35.64
C HIS A 37 2.72 7.09 34.11
N TRP A 38 1.53 7.18 33.48
CA TRP A 38 1.38 7.15 32.04
C TRP A 38 1.24 8.56 31.47
N PRO A 39 1.99 8.91 30.41
CA PRO A 39 1.83 10.19 29.73
C PRO A 39 0.47 10.20 29.01
N ALA A 40 -0.37 11.18 29.37
CA ALA A 40 -1.78 11.20 29.00
C ALA A 40 -1.94 11.46 27.50
N TYR A 41 -1.15 12.38 26.93
CA TYR A 41 -1.26 12.71 25.50
C TYR A 41 -0.73 11.57 24.64
N SER A 42 0.42 10.97 24.98
CA SER A 42 0.95 9.83 24.21
C SER A 42 0.03 8.61 24.25
N ALA A 43 -0.54 8.29 25.42
CA ALA A 43 -1.51 7.21 25.56
C ALA A 43 -2.78 7.49 24.74
N THR A 44 -3.21 8.75 24.66
CA THR A 44 -4.36 9.17 23.85
C THR A 44 -4.05 9.06 22.35
N ILE A 45 -2.83 9.38 21.90
CA ILE A 45 -2.41 9.14 20.50
C ILE A 45 -2.52 7.65 20.16
N ILE A 46 -2.02 6.77 21.02
CA ILE A 46 -2.11 5.32 20.81
C ILE A 46 -3.58 4.87 20.78
N LEU A 47 -4.40 5.35 21.72
CA LEU A 47 -5.81 4.98 21.79
C LEU A 47 -6.59 5.45 20.55
N VAL A 48 -6.40 6.71 20.14
CA VAL A 48 -7.06 7.29 18.96
C VAL A 48 -6.60 6.57 17.68
N THR A 49 -5.32 6.24 17.56
CA THR A 49 -4.83 5.49 16.41
C THR A 49 -5.41 4.07 16.36
N VAL A 50 -5.50 3.37 17.49
CA VAL A 50 -6.15 2.05 17.57
C VAL A 50 -7.64 2.14 17.23
N ALA A 51 -8.36 3.11 17.79
CA ALA A 51 -9.77 3.34 17.50
C ALA A 51 -10.01 3.62 16.01
N ALA A 52 -9.19 4.49 15.42
CA ALA A 52 -9.26 4.79 13.99
C ALA A 52 -8.97 3.56 13.13
N ARG A 53 -8.05 2.67 13.55
CA ARG A 53 -7.82 1.39 12.88
C ARG A 53 -9.05 0.49 12.97
N VAL A 54 -9.67 0.37 14.13
CA VAL A 54 -10.89 -0.45 14.33
C VAL A 54 -12.01 -0.01 13.40
N VAL A 55 -12.18 1.29 13.20
CA VAL A 55 -13.18 1.84 12.26
C VAL A 55 -12.91 1.41 10.81
N VAL A 56 -11.64 1.30 10.41
CA VAL A 56 -11.25 0.91 9.04
C VAL A 56 -11.18 -0.62 8.85
N LEU A 57 -11.09 -1.41 9.92
CA LEU A 57 -10.96 -2.88 9.87
C LEU A 57 -12.01 -3.57 8.99
N PRO A 58 -13.32 -3.25 9.05
CA PRO A 58 -14.31 -3.91 8.21
C PRO A 58 -14.04 -3.77 6.71
N ALA A 59 -13.57 -2.59 6.28
CA ALA A 59 -13.18 -2.34 4.90
C ALA A 59 -11.96 -3.19 4.48
N VAL A 60 -10.99 -3.34 5.39
CA VAL A 60 -9.83 -4.21 5.17
C VAL A 60 -10.26 -5.65 5.02
N PHE A 61 -11.07 -6.20 5.95
CA PHE A 61 -11.59 -7.56 5.85
C PHE A 61 -12.37 -7.81 4.55
N TRP A 62 -13.19 -6.84 4.14
CA TRP A 62 -13.93 -6.94 2.88
C TRP A 62 -12.99 -6.99 1.67
N SER A 63 -11.93 -6.15 1.65
CA SER A 63 -10.92 -6.16 0.60
C SER A 63 -10.18 -7.51 0.52
N THR A 64 -9.77 -8.07 1.67
CA THR A 64 -9.08 -9.36 1.74
C THR A 64 -9.97 -10.50 1.24
N ARG A 65 -11.25 -10.53 1.63
CA ARG A 65 -12.20 -11.54 1.11
C ARG A 65 -12.35 -11.47 -0.41
N ARG A 66 -12.36 -10.26 -0.99
CA ARG A 66 -12.39 -10.09 -2.47
C ARG A 66 -11.11 -10.56 -3.13
N GLN A 67 -9.94 -10.32 -2.53
CA GLN A 67 -8.66 -10.84 -3.01
C GLN A 67 -8.65 -12.37 -3.02
N LEU A 68 -9.07 -13.00 -1.92
CA LEU A 68 -9.13 -14.46 -1.82
C LEU A 68 -10.06 -15.09 -2.87
N ARG A 69 -11.20 -14.46 -3.17
CA ARG A 69 -12.09 -14.93 -4.25
C ARG A 69 -11.43 -14.84 -5.63
N TYR A 70 -10.68 -13.77 -5.89
CA TYR A 70 -9.92 -13.62 -7.13
C TYR A 70 -8.85 -14.71 -7.26
N GLU A 71 -8.12 -14.99 -6.18
CA GLU A 71 -7.06 -16.01 -6.16
C GLU A 71 -7.63 -17.42 -6.32
N ARG A 72 -8.74 -17.74 -5.64
CA ARG A 72 -9.33 -19.08 -5.67
C ARG A 72 -10.10 -19.40 -6.95
N HIS A 73 -10.75 -18.41 -7.58
CA HIS A 73 -11.65 -18.67 -8.71
C HIS A 73 -11.11 -18.16 -10.05
N VAL A 74 -10.45 -17.00 -10.08
CA VAL A 74 -10.06 -16.36 -11.35
C VAL A 74 -8.67 -16.80 -11.80
N LEU A 75 -7.70 -16.86 -10.89
CA LEU A 75 -6.32 -17.25 -11.21
C LEU A 75 -6.16 -18.69 -11.75
N PRO A 76 -6.74 -19.74 -11.14
CA PRO A 76 -6.54 -21.11 -11.63
C PRO A 76 -7.16 -21.31 -13.02
N VAL A 77 -8.35 -20.76 -13.25
CA VAL A 77 -9.05 -20.81 -14.54
C VAL A 77 -8.23 -20.12 -15.63
N LEU A 78 -7.70 -18.93 -15.36
CA LEU A 78 -6.77 -18.26 -16.29
C LEU A 78 -5.49 -19.05 -16.54
N GLY A 79 -4.98 -19.76 -15.53
CA GLY A 79 -3.81 -20.63 -15.64
C GLY A 79 -4.04 -21.78 -16.63
N GLN A 80 -5.21 -22.41 -16.57
CA GLN A 80 -5.60 -23.51 -17.47
C GLN A 80 -5.95 -23.04 -18.88
N LEU A 81 -6.59 -21.87 -19.02
CA LEU A 81 -6.95 -21.29 -20.32
C LEU A 81 -5.74 -20.79 -21.12
N LYS A 82 -4.68 -20.36 -20.43
CA LYS A 82 -3.47 -19.81 -21.07
C LYS A 82 -2.87 -20.74 -22.13
N PRO A 83 -2.53 -22.01 -21.84
CA PRO A 83 -1.95 -22.90 -22.86
C PRO A 83 -2.91 -23.16 -24.03
N VAL A 84 -4.22 -23.26 -23.76
CA VAL A 84 -5.25 -23.49 -24.80
C VAL A 84 -5.31 -22.31 -25.78
N ILE A 85 -5.43 -21.08 -25.27
CA ILE A 85 -5.46 -19.87 -26.10
C ILE A 85 -4.17 -19.72 -26.90
N MET A 86 -3.01 -20.01 -26.28
CA MET A 86 -1.73 -19.95 -26.98
C MET A 86 -1.66 -20.94 -28.16
N HIS A 87 -2.24 -22.13 -28.01
CA HIS A 87 -2.28 -23.13 -29.06
C HIS A 87 -3.26 -22.76 -30.18
N GLU A 88 -4.47 -22.33 -29.85
CA GLU A 88 -5.50 -21.90 -30.80
C GLU A 88 -5.01 -20.72 -31.66
N GLU A 89 -4.45 -19.69 -31.02
CA GLU A 89 -3.90 -18.53 -31.74
C GLU A 89 -2.70 -18.90 -32.62
N ALA A 90 -1.89 -19.89 -32.21
CA ALA A 90 -0.79 -20.36 -33.05
C ALA A 90 -1.31 -21.03 -34.33
N ILE A 91 -2.40 -21.80 -34.25
CA ILE A 91 -3.05 -22.42 -35.41
C ILE A 91 -3.69 -21.36 -36.31
N LEU A 92 -4.38 -20.37 -35.72
CA LEU A 92 -4.99 -19.26 -36.47
C LEU A 92 -3.94 -18.45 -37.24
N MET A 93 -2.81 -18.11 -36.60
CA MET A 93 -1.71 -17.40 -37.26
C MET A 93 -1.03 -18.22 -38.36
N GLN A 94 -1.00 -19.55 -38.26
CA GLN A 94 -0.53 -20.42 -39.34
C GLN A 94 -1.48 -20.38 -40.54
N LYS A 95 -2.80 -20.41 -40.29
CA LYS A 95 -3.83 -20.31 -41.34
C LYS A 95 -3.83 -18.94 -42.04
N GLU A 96 -3.52 -17.87 -41.31
CA GLU A 96 -3.37 -16.51 -41.84
C GLU A 96 -2.11 -16.33 -42.72
N GLY A 97 -1.25 -17.35 -42.86
CA GLY A 97 -0.08 -17.28 -43.74
C GLY A 97 1.01 -16.31 -43.27
N LEU A 98 1.00 -15.90 -41.99
CA LEU A 98 1.99 -15.02 -41.37
C LEU A 98 3.34 -15.75 -41.19
N LEU A 99 3.99 -16.07 -42.31
CA LEU A 99 5.17 -16.93 -42.37
C LEU A 99 6.50 -16.17 -42.40
N ALA A 100 6.51 -14.89 -42.78
CA ALA A 100 7.73 -14.20 -43.24
C ALA A 100 8.83 -13.95 -42.18
N ASP A 101 8.49 -13.75 -40.90
CA ASP A 101 9.48 -13.43 -39.86
C ASP A 101 9.17 -14.11 -38.52
N LYS A 102 10.10 -14.95 -38.03
CA LYS A 102 9.96 -15.70 -36.75
C LYS A 102 9.80 -14.77 -35.55
N GLU A 103 10.57 -13.68 -35.50
CA GLU A 103 10.52 -12.72 -34.38
C GLU A 103 9.25 -11.86 -34.40
N LYS A 104 8.82 -11.39 -35.58
CA LYS A 104 7.58 -10.61 -35.71
C LYS A 104 6.36 -11.47 -35.38
N ARG A 105 6.37 -12.75 -35.81
CA ARG A 105 5.31 -13.71 -35.46
C ARG A 105 5.21 -13.92 -33.95
N ALA A 106 6.34 -14.12 -33.26
CA ALA A 106 6.35 -14.31 -31.82
C ALA A 106 5.79 -13.09 -31.07
N LYS A 107 6.13 -11.87 -31.52
CA LYS A 107 5.60 -10.62 -30.92
C LYS A 107 4.09 -10.47 -31.14
N ILE A 108 3.61 -10.69 -32.35
CA ILE A 108 2.18 -10.59 -32.68
C ILE A 108 1.37 -11.66 -31.94
N HIS A 109 1.87 -12.90 -31.89
CA HIS A 109 1.25 -14.00 -31.15
C HIS A 109 1.15 -13.67 -29.65
N ALA A 110 2.25 -13.22 -29.05
CA ALA A 110 2.27 -12.82 -27.66
C ALA A 110 1.30 -11.67 -27.36
N GLN A 111 1.17 -10.70 -28.28
CA GLN A 111 0.25 -9.57 -28.14
C GLN A 111 -1.22 -10.01 -28.24
N ARG A 112 -1.59 -10.81 -29.25
CA ARG A 112 -2.95 -11.35 -29.39
C ARG A 112 -3.35 -12.21 -28.18
N CYS A 113 -2.48 -13.12 -27.76
CA CYS A 113 -2.70 -13.94 -26.56
C CYS A 113 -2.90 -13.07 -25.32
N ARG A 114 -2.13 -11.98 -25.16
CA ARG A 114 -2.28 -11.05 -24.04
C ARG A 114 -3.62 -10.34 -24.03
N ASP A 115 -4.07 -9.89 -25.19
CA ASP A 115 -5.33 -9.15 -25.32
C ASP A 115 -6.53 -10.06 -25.04
N ILE A 116 -6.51 -11.30 -25.55
CA ILE A 116 -7.53 -12.32 -25.28
C ILE A 116 -7.55 -12.67 -23.78
N LEU A 117 -6.38 -12.93 -23.18
CA LEU A 117 -6.27 -13.24 -21.76
C LEU A 117 -6.70 -12.05 -20.87
N LYS A 118 -6.47 -10.82 -21.31
CA LYS A 118 -6.91 -9.60 -20.61
C LYS A 118 -8.43 -9.47 -20.67
N ALA A 119 -9.04 -9.74 -21.82
CA ALA A 119 -10.49 -9.75 -21.98
C ALA A 119 -11.12 -10.84 -21.09
N LYS A 120 -10.61 -12.08 -21.16
CA LYS A 120 -11.07 -13.20 -20.32
C LYS A 120 -10.89 -12.94 -18.83
N ARG A 121 -9.78 -12.32 -18.41
CA ARG A 121 -9.60 -11.90 -17.02
C ARG A 121 -10.67 -10.90 -16.58
N LYS A 122 -11.02 -9.93 -17.43
CA LYS A 122 -12.05 -8.92 -17.11
C LYS A 122 -13.44 -9.58 -17.02
N GLU A 123 -13.74 -10.51 -17.93
CA GLU A 123 -14.97 -11.29 -17.93
C GLU A 123 -15.11 -12.12 -16.64
N LEU A 124 -14.10 -12.93 -16.30
CA LEU A 124 -14.07 -13.73 -15.08
C LEU A 124 -14.12 -12.88 -13.81
N ALA A 125 -13.40 -11.76 -13.79
CA ALA A 125 -13.44 -10.81 -12.67
C ALA A 125 -14.82 -10.15 -12.52
N SER A 126 -15.55 -9.93 -13.62
CA SER A 126 -16.93 -9.45 -13.60
C SER A 126 -17.89 -10.50 -13.05
N ILE A 127 -17.80 -11.73 -13.56
CA ILE A 127 -18.64 -12.87 -13.13
C ILE A 127 -18.49 -13.11 -11.62
N HIS A 128 -17.26 -13.16 -11.12
CA HIS A 128 -17.00 -13.38 -9.69
C HIS A 128 -17.08 -12.11 -8.84
N SER A 129 -17.44 -10.96 -9.41
CA SER A 129 -17.46 -9.67 -8.70
C SER A 129 -16.14 -9.36 -7.97
N CYS A 130 -15.02 -9.63 -8.62
CA CYS A 130 -13.67 -9.51 -8.08
C CYS A 130 -12.80 -8.64 -9.00
N SER A 131 -13.25 -7.41 -9.28
CA SER A 131 -12.45 -6.45 -10.04
C SER A 131 -11.15 -6.15 -9.30
N PRO A 132 -9.98 -6.38 -9.93
CA PRO A 132 -8.69 -6.26 -9.25
C PRO A 132 -8.37 -4.81 -8.87
N VAL A 133 -8.80 -3.83 -9.68
CA VAL A 133 -8.57 -2.40 -9.41
C VAL A 133 -9.34 -1.93 -8.19
N THR A 134 -10.64 -2.25 -8.11
CA THR A 134 -11.45 -1.85 -6.95
C THR A 134 -10.92 -2.51 -5.68
N THR A 135 -10.56 -3.80 -5.77
CA THR A 135 -10.05 -4.58 -4.64
C THR A 135 -8.75 -4.01 -4.07
N ALA A 136 -7.86 -3.48 -4.93
CA ALA A 136 -6.61 -2.84 -4.49
C ALA A 136 -6.82 -1.44 -3.89
N LEU A 137 -7.83 -0.70 -4.35
CA LEU A 137 -8.06 0.68 -3.91
C LEU A 137 -8.88 0.79 -2.62
N ILE A 138 -9.75 -0.17 -2.34
CA ILE A 138 -10.61 -0.20 -1.15
C ILE A 138 -9.87 0.11 0.16
N PRO A 139 -8.71 -0.48 0.49
CA PRO A 139 -8.02 -0.17 1.75
C PRO A 139 -7.32 1.20 1.74
N ILE A 140 -6.96 1.72 0.56
CA ILE A 140 -6.25 3.01 0.42
C ILE A 140 -7.22 4.18 0.62
N VAL A 141 -8.44 4.06 0.09
CA VAL A 141 -9.47 5.11 0.09
C VAL A 141 -9.80 5.65 1.49
N PRO A 142 -10.05 4.82 2.53
CA PRO A 142 -10.29 5.33 3.89
C PRO A 142 -9.00 5.71 4.62
N GLN A 143 -7.88 5.08 4.28
CA GLN A 143 -6.60 5.28 4.98
C GLN A 143 -5.98 6.65 4.68
N VAL A 144 -6.06 7.12 3.42
CA VAL A 144 -5.43 8.38 3.00
C VAL A 144 -6.08 9.60 3.65
N PRO A 145 -7.42 9.79 3.63
CA PRO A 145 -8.07 10.92 4.29
C PRO A 145 -7.84 10.92 5.79
N LEU A 146 -7.90 9.74 6.43
CA LEU A 146 -7.63 9.59 7.85
C LEU A 146 -6.20 10.01 8.19
N PHE A 147 -5.21 9.56 7.42
CA PHE A 147 -3.82 9.94 7.60
C PHE A 147 -3.63 11.46 7.45
N VAL A 148 -4.16 12.06 6.37
CA VAL A 148 -4.05 13.51 6.14
C VAL A 148 -4.72 14.30 7.26
N ALA A 149 -5.90 13.89 7.72
CA ALA A 149 -6.60 14.55 8.80
C ALA A 149 -5.80 14.50 10.12
N MET A 150 -5.29 13.33 10.50
CA MET A 150 -4.47 13.16 11.71
C MET A 150 -3.16 13.94 11.61
N THR A 151 -2.46 13.91 10.47
CA THR A 151 -1.23 14.69 10.26
C THR A 151 -1.49 16.19 10.35
N MET A 152 -2.58 16.70 9.77
CA MET A 152 -2.92 18.11 9.88
C MET A 152 -3.29 18.52 11.31
N MET A 153 -3.95 17.64 12.06
CA MET A 153 -4.29 17.84 13.47
C MET A 153 -3.01 17.95 14.32
N PHE A 154 -2.13 16.95 14.25
CA PHE A 154 -0.88 16.92 15.01
C PHE A 154 0.09 18.02 14.59
N ALA A 155 0.24 18.31 13.29
CA ALA A 155 1.08 19.40 12.83
C ALA A 155 0.64 20.77 13.38
N ARG A 156 -0.66 20.95 13.65
CA ARG A 156 -1.17 22.18 14.30
C ARG A 156 -1.01 22.19 15.80
N LEU A 157 -1.16 21.04 16.45
CA LEU A 157 -0.88 20.90 17.89
C LEU A 157 0.60 21.15 18.17
N ALA A 158 1.49 20.62 17.33
CA ALA A 158 2.94 20.84 17.37
C ALA A 158 3.35 22.31 17.16
N ALA A 159 2.63 23.02 16.29
CA ALA A 159 2.93 24.41 15.97
C ALA A 159 2.41 25.43 17.02
N ASP A 160 1.60 25.00 17.99
CA ASP A 160 1.08 25.87 19.04
C ASP A 160 2.08 25.94 20.21
N PRO A 161 2.67 27.12 20.50
CA PRO A 161 3.66 27.26 21.57
C PRO A 161 3.10 27.05 22.99
N THR A 162 1.77 26.95 23.13
CA THR A 162 1.11 26.68 24.41
C THR A 162 0.73 25.20 24.59
N CYS A 163 1.07 24.35 23.62
CA CYS A 163 0.68 22.96 23.60
C CYS A 163 1.43 22.14 24.68
N PRO A 164 0.74 21.25 25.42
CA PRO A 164 1.36 20.42 26.46
C PRO A 164 2.28 19.30 25.91
N PHE A 165 2.47 19.20 24.59
CA PHE A 165 3.33 18.19 23.94
C PHE A 165 4.82 18.38 24.25
N ASP A 166 5.23 19.61 24.60
CA ASP A 166 6.60 19.89 25.06
C ASP A 166 6.85 19.45 26.50
N SER A 167 5.79 19.18 27.27
CA SER A 167 5.88 18.84 28.70
C SER A 167 5.90 17.34 28.98
N GLU A 168 5.50 16.50 28.03
CA GLU A 168 5.48 15.06 28.17
C GLU A 168 6.64 14.39 27.43
N SER A 169 7.27 13.44 28.12
CA SER A 169 8.24 12.51 27.54
C SER A 169 7.60 11.12 27.41
N PHE A 170 7.94 10.41 26.34
CA PHE A 170 7.42 9.06 26.09
C PHE A 170 8.52 8.16 25.55
N LEU A 171 8.81 7.08 26.28
CA LEU A 171 9.88 6.13 25.95
C LEU A 171 11.24 6.85 25.78
N THR A 172 11.72 6.98 24.53
CA THR A 172 12.99 7.65 24.18
C THR A 172 12.81 9.10 23.77
N LEU A 173 11.56 9.58 23.61
CA LEU A 173 11.27 10.97 23.27
C LEU A 173 11.33 11.82 24.54
N THR A 174 12.18 12.84 24.52
CA THR A 174 12.22 13.87 25.57
C THR A 174 11.00 14.80 25.49
N THR A 175 10.45 14.97 24.29
CA THR A 175 9.28 15.81 23.98
C THR A 175 8.58 15.24 22.75
N LEU A 176 7.25 15.26 22.70
CA LEU A 176 6.48 14.78 21.53
C LEU A 176 6.57 15.74 20.32
N ASN A 177 6.92 17.00 20.54
CA ASN A 177 6.96 18.02 19.49
C ASN A 177 8.28 18.05 18.69
N HIS A 178 9.30 17.35 19.18
CA HIS A 178 10.60 17.31 18.53
C HIS A 178 10.87 15.93 17.93
N PRO A 179 11.58 15.89 16.79
CA PRO A 179 11.99 14.62 16.20
C PRO A 179 12.86 13.84 17.19
N ASP A 180 12.73 12.51 17.16
CA ASP A 180 13.48 11.62 18.06
C ASP A 180 15.00 11.83 17.90
N PRO A 181 15.69 12.39 18.92
CA PRO A 181 17.13 12.63 18.83
C PRO A 181 17.94 11.33 18.82
N THR A 182 17.35 10.22 19.30
CA THR A 182 18.01 8.92 19.39
C THR A 182 17.81 8.05 18.15
N PHE A 183 16.94 8.47 17.21
CA PHE A 183 16.51 7.69 16.04
C PHE A 183 15.94 6.30 16.37
N THR A 184 15.63 6.02 17.63
CA THR A 184 15.22 4.70 18.10
C THR A 184 13.80 4.37 17.62
N LEU A 185 12.87 5.31 17.71
CA LEU A 185 11.49 5.14 17.28
C LEU A 185 11.36 4.96 15.76
N PRO A 186 12.01 5.78 14.90
CA PRO A 186 12.04 5.52 13.47
C PRO A 186 12.56 4.12 13.12
N VAL A 187 13.64 3.67 13.76
CA VAL A 187 14.22 2.34 13.52
C VAL A 187 13.24 1.23 13.93
N ILE A 188 12.65 1.32 15.13
CA ILE A 188 11.65 0.35 15.59
C ILE A 188 10.44 0.34 14.66
N LEU A 189 9.93 1.51 14.26
CA LEU A 189 8.82 1.64 13.31
C LEU A 189 9.16 1.00 11.96
N GLY A 190 10.40 1.18 11.49
CA GLY A 190 10.92 0.52 10.29
C GLY A 190 10.94 -1.00 10.42
N LEU A 191 11.44 -1.53 11.54
CA LEU A 191 11.46 -2.97 11.83
C LEU A 191 10.06 -3.55 11.92
N VAL A 192 9.13 -2.88 12.61
CA VAL A 192 7.72 -3.30 12.71
C VAL A 192 7.06 -3.28 11.33
N THR A 193 7.34 -2.27 10.50
CA THR A 193 6.82 -2.20 9.13
C THR A 193 7.35 -3.36 8.29
N MET A 194 8.65 -3.68 8.41
CA MET A 194 9.26 -4.83 7.75
C MET A 194 8.65 -6.15 8.22
N ALA A 195 8.48 -6.32 9.53
CA ALA A 195 7.83 -7.50 10.11
C ALA A 195 6.39 -7.65 9.62
N ASN A 196 5.62 -6.56 9.52
CA ASN A 196 4.27 -6.58 8.95
C ASN A 196 4.24 -6.97 7.46
N VAL A 197 5.24 -6.59 6.70
CA VAL A 197 5.35 -6.99 5.29
C VAL A 197 5.74 -8.47 5.18
N GLU A 198 6.70 -8.91 5.99
CA GLU A 198 7.20 -10.29 5.97
C GLU A 198 6.25 -11.29 6.64
N SER A 199 5.40 -10.86 7.58
CA SER A 199 4.40 -11.72 8.23
C SER A 199 3.42 -12.32 7.22
N SER A 200 3.08 -11.59 6.16
CA SER A 200 2.30 -12.12 5.02
C SER A 200 3.00 -13.30 4.33
N GLN A 201 4.33 -13.41 4.42
CA GLN A 201 5.13 -14.51 3.89
C GLN A 201 5.42 -15.60 4.93
N TRP A 202 5.31 -15.30 6.23
CA TRP A 202 5.58 -16.24 7.31
C TRP A 202 4.45 -17.26 7.49
N VAL A 203 3.22 -16.90 7.11
CA VAL A 203 2.05 -17.80 7.17
C VAL A 203 2.01 -18.77 5.97
N LEU A 204 2.92 -18.65 5.00
CA LEU A 204 3.01 -19.61 3.89
C LEU A 204 3.58 -20.95 4.37
N ASN A 205 2.91 -22.04 3.98
CA ASN A 205 3.39 -23.39 4.26
C ASN A 205 4.77 -23.61 3.58
N PRO A 206 5.69 -24.42 4.15
CA PRO A 206 7.04 -24.60 3.57
C PRO A 206 7.00 -25.17 2.14
N GLU A 207 5.99 -25.97 1.81
CA GLU A 207 5.72 -26.47 0.46
C GLU A 207 5.34 -25.35 -0.52
N GLU A 208 4.45 -24.43 -0.11
CA GLU A 208 4.07 -23.27 -0.91
C GLU A 208 5.24 -22.32 -1.12
N LYS A 209 6.12 -22.19 -0.12
CA LYS A 209 7.34 -21.39 -0.19
C LYS A 209 8.37 -21.98 -1.16
N ALA A 210 8.48 -23.31 -1.22
CA ALA A 210 9.32 -24.00 -2.19
C ALA A 210 8.75 -23.87 -3.62
N ALA A 211 7.45 -24.07 -3.79
CA ALA A 211 6.75 -23.89 -5.06
C ALA A 211 6.84 -22.44 -5.57
N LEU A 212 6.76 -21.45 -4.68
CA LEU A 212 6.98 -20.04 -5.01
C LEU A 212 8.39 -19.79 -5.53
N LYS A 213 9.42 -20.25 -4.81
CA LYS A 213 10.82 -20.12 -5.25
C LYS A 213 11.07 -20.83 -6.59
N GLU A 214 10.46 -21.97 -6.80
CA GLU A 214 10.57 -22.70 -8.06
C GLU A 214 9.88 -21.96 -9.21
N SER A 215 8.66 -21.45 -8.99
CA SER A 215 7.94 -20.64 -9.96
C SER A 215 8.67 -19.33 -10.28
N GLU A 216 9.33 -18.70 -9.30
CA GLU A 216 10.16 -17.51 -9.50
C GLU A 216 11.40 -17.82 -10.32
N LYS A 217 12.07 -18.96 -10.08
CA LYS A 217 13.21 -19.43 -10.88
C LYS A 217 12.79 -19.75 -12.32
N GLN A 218 11.67 -20.46 -12.50
CA GLN A 218 11.13 -20.79 -13.81
C GLN A 218 10.68 -19.53 -14.56
N MET A 219 10.05 -18.57 -13.88
CA MET A 219 9.70 -17.27 -14.47
C MET A 219 10.95 -16.46 -14.84
N ALA A 220 11.97 -16.42 -13.99
CA ALA A 220 13.23 -15.72 -14.29
C ALA A 220 13.90 -16.31 -15.55
N ALA A 221 14.00 -17.64 -15.62
CA ALA A 221 14.56 -18.34 -16.78
C ALA A 221 13.71 -18.12 -18.06
N ASN A 222 12.37 -18.13 -17.94
CA ASN A 222 11.48 -17.89 -19.08
C ASN A 222 11.50 -16.41 -19.53
N VAL A 223 11.68 -15.46 -18.62
CA VAL A 223 11.80 -14.03 -18.93
C VAL A 223 13.16 -13.70 -19.55
N GLU A 224 14.21 -14.40 -19.14
CA GLU A 224 15.53 -14.32 -19.74
C GLU A 224 15.52 -14.84 -21.18
N LYS A 225 14.88 -16.00 -21.41
CA LYS A 225 14.68 -16.59 -22.75
C LYS A 225 13.74 -15.80 -23.65
N SER A 226 12.71 -15.16 -23.10
CA SER A 226 11.67 -14.49 -23.88
C SER A 226 12.06 -13.08 -24.35
N GLY A 227 13.15 -12.49 -23.84
CA GLY A 227 13.67 -11.18 -24.28
C GLY A 227 12.73 -9.97 -24.09
N ASP A 228 11.56 -10.18 -23.48
CA ASP A 228 10.45 -9.25 -23.57
C ASP A 228 10.54 -8.18 -22.47
N LYS A 229 10.80 -6.93 -22.87
CA LYS A 229 11.06 -5.77 -21.99
C LYS A 229 9.95 -5.55 -20.96
N TRP A 230 8.69 -5.79 -21.34
CA TRP A 230 7.53 -5.59 -20.46
C TRP A 230 7.38 -6.67 -19.39
N THR A 231 7.74 -7.92 -19.73
CA THR A 231 7.72 -9.04 -18.77
C THR A 231 8.90 -8.93 -17.81
N LYS A 232 10.08 -8.51 -18.30
CA LYS A 232 11.20 -8.07 -17.46
C LYS A 232 10.80 -6.91 -16.54
N ALA A 233 10.12 -5.90 -17.07
CA ALA A 233 9.66 -4.75 -16.28
C ALA A 233 8.66 -5.15 -15.19
N LYS A 234 7.74 -6.09 -15.45
CA LYS A 234 6.75 -6.57 -14.46
C LYS A 234 7.36 -7.47 -13.39
N LEU A 235 8.30 -8.35 -13.76
CA LEU A 235 9.05 -9.17 -12.79
C LEU A 235 9.93 -8.26 -11.92
N ASN A 236 10.61 -7.30 -12.56
CA ASN A 236 11.33 -6.23 -11.88
C ASN A 236 10.40 -5.38 -11.04
N LEU A 237 9.14 -5.12 -11.42
CA LEU A 237 8.21 -4.35 -10.60
C LEU A 237 7.77 -5.14 -9.37
N ARG A 238 7.61 -6.46 -9.48
CA ARG A 238 7.25 -7.32 -8.35
C ARG A 238 8.42 -7.50 -7.38
N SER A 239 9.64 -7.72 -7.88
CA SER A 239 10.85 -7.73 -7.06
C SER A 239 11.15 -6.34 -6.48
N LYS A 240 11.04 -5.30 -7.31
CA LYS A 240 11.16 -3.90 -6.88
C LYS A 240 10.00 -3.43 -6.01
N LEU A 241 8.84 -4.09 -5.97
CA LEU A 241 7.78 -3.79 -4.99
C LEU A 241 8.19 -4.30 -3.61
N LYS A 242 8.87 -5.46 -3.56
CA LYS A 242 9.47 -5.99 -2.33
C LYS A 242 10.60 -5.07 -1.86
N ASP A 243 11.44 -4.59 -2.77
CA ASP A 243 12.46 -3.59 -2.47
C ASP A 243 11.87 -2.20 -2.24
N SER A 244 10.76 -1.81 -2.88
CA SER A 244 10.11 -0.52 -2.68
C SER A 244 9.43 -0.44 -1.33
N MET A 245 9.00 -1.57 -0.76
CA MET A 245 8.51 -1.62 0.62
C MET A 245 9.64 -1.44 1.63
N ARG A 246 10.85 -1.94 1.32
CA ARG A 246 12.07 -1.67 2.11
C ARG A 246 12.51 -0.20 1.95
N ILE A 247 12.47 0.33 0.73
CA ILE A 247 12.74 1.75 0.45
C ILE A 247 11.68 2.64 1.09
N LEU A 248 10.40 2.26 1.12
CA LEU A 248 9.35 2.98 1.84
C LEU A 248 9.61 2.98 3.34
N SER A 249 10.15 1.90 3.89
CA SER A 249 10.53 1.83 5.30
C SER A 249 11.71 2.77 5.58
N ILE A 250 12.72 2.81 4.71
CA ILE A 250 13.86 3.75 4.82
C ILE A 250 13.42 5.21 4.60
N LEU A 251 12.55 5.46 3.62
CA LEU A 251 11.96 6.77 3.35
C LEU A 251 11.10 7.22 4.52
N ARG A 252 10.34 6.31 5.14
CA ARG A 252 9.54 6.58 6.32
C ARG A 252 10.41 6.85 7.53
N ILE A 253 11.52 6.14 7.71
CA ILE A 253 12.54 6.46 8.73
C ILE A 253 13.09 7.89 8.49
N GLY A 254 13.46 8.22 7.26
CA GLY A 254 13.98 9.55 6.92
C GLY A 254 12.95 10.67 7.05
N LEU A 255 11.70 10.43 6.68
CA LEU A 255 10.61 11.40 6.87
C LEU A 255 10.22 11.57 8.34
N ALA A 256 10.21 10.46 9.10
CA ALA A 256 9.94 10.48 10.53
C ALA A 256 11.07 11.13 11.33
N SER A 257 12.32 11.08 10.85
CA SER A 257 13.42 11.85 11.48
C SER A 257 13.32 13.37 11.32
N ILE A 258 12.44 13.85 10.43
CA ILE A 258 12.28 15.29 10.13
C ILE A 258 10.93 15.80 10.65
N ALA A 259 9.93 14.94 10.78
CA ALA A 259 8.61 15.29 11.28
C ALA A 259 8.50 15.01 12.79
N PRO A 260 7.76 15.83 13.56
CA PRO A 260 7.36 15.47 14.91
C PRO A 260 6.48 14.20 14.88
N GLU A 261 6.74 13.26 15.82
CA GLU A 261 6.10 11.93 15.88
C GLU A 261 4.82 11.89 16.74
#